data_AF-A0A968T3A7-F1
#
_entry.id   AF-A0A968T3A7-F1
#
_cell.length_a   1.000
_cell.length_b   1.000
_cell.length_c   1.000
_cell.angle_alpha   90.00
_cell.angle_beta   90.00
_cell.angle_gamma   90.00
#
_symmetry.space_group_name_H-M   'P 1'
#
loop_
_entity.id
_entity.type
_entity.pdbx_description
1 polymer ?
#
loop_
_entity_poly.entity_id
_entity_poly.type
_entity_poly.pdbx_seq_one_letter_code
_entity_poly.pdbx_strand_id
1 'polypeptide(L)'
;MEENDSRVPALNTEQEVIKWGEVLIKGEAERIRKGMAPVTNPTIAIVKVRYENFLESFNYQKTLQKTNTRTLGDLSKLRKEADELITRIWNEVENTFNDFPDDLKRERSKEYGLVYVYRKNEIRNIHILEKEPVSDKVVSTNPL
;
A
#
# COMPACT_ATOMS: atom_id res chain seq x y z
N MET A 1 7.19 -40.48 -8.86
CA MET A 1 8.56 -40.97 -9.07
C MET A 1 8.48 -42.47 -9.20
N GLU A 2 9.24 -43.04 -10.11
CA GLU A 2 9.38 -44.49 -10.22
C GLU A 2 10.23 -45.04 -9.06
N GLU A 3 10.12 -46.33 -8.77
CA GLU A 3 10.63 -46.98 -7.57
C GLU A 3 12.17 -46.92 -7.42
N ASN A 4 12.91 -46.58 -8.48
CA ASN A 4 14.38 -46.44 -8.49
C ASN A 4 14.86 -45.10 -9.07
N ASP A 5 14.00 -44.08 -9.08
CA ASP A 5 14.36 -42.76 -9.55
C ASP A 5 15.30 -42.06 -8.55
N SER A 6 16.54 -41.77 -8.97
CA SER A 6 17.55 -41.12 -8.11
C SER A 6 17.39 -39.60 -8.03
N ARG A 7 16.38 -39.04 -8.72
CA ARG A 7 16.13 -37.59 -8.71
C ARG A 7 15.63 -37.14 -7.34
N VAL A 8 16.20 -36.04 -6.86
CA VAL A 8 15.75 -35.40 -5.61
C VAL A 8 14.41 -34.71 -5.87
N PRO A 9 13.41 -34.89 -4.99
CA PRO A 9 12.12 -34.20 -5.11
C PRO A 9 12.29 -32.68 -5.06
N ALA A 10 11.52 -31.95 -5.86
CA ALA A 10 11.45 -30.49 -5.80
C ALA A 10 10.82 -30.04 -4.48
N LEU A 11 11.39 -28.99 -3.87
CA LEU A 11 10.96 -28.39 -2.60
C LEU A 11 10.98 -26.85 -2.68
N ASN A 12 10.69 -26.31 -3.87
CA ASN A 12 10.80 -24.87 -4.14
C ASN A 12 9.56 -24.09 -3.69
N THR A 13 8.43 -24.78 -3.53
CA THR A 13 7.16 -24.19 -3.09
C THR A 13 6.68 -24.83 -1.79
N GLU A 14 5.87 -24.09 -1.03
CA GLU A 14 5.26 -24.58 0.21
C GLU A 14 4.37 -25.81 -0.07
N GLN A 15 3.70 -25.83 -1.23
CA GLN A 15 2.86 -26.96 -1.65
C GLN A 15 3.69 -28.23 -1.88
N GLU A 16 4.87 -28.09 -2.48
CA GLU A 16 5.80 -29.20 -2.67
C GLU A 16 6.33 -29.72 -1.32
N VAL A 17 6.70 -28.83 -0.41
CA VAL A 17 7.13 -29.21 0.95
C VAL A 17 6.03 -29.95 1.70
N ILE A 18 4.78 -29.48 1.62
CA ILE A 18 3.63 -30.14 2.24
C ILE A 18 3.45 -31.54 1.65
N LYS A 19 3.40 -31.62 0.30
CA LYS A 19 3.20 -32.88 -0.41
C LYS A 19 4.28 -33.91 -0.05
N TRP A 20 5.54 -33.53 -0.11
CA TRP A 20 6.64 -34.45 0.16
C TRP A 20 6.76 -34.81 1.65
N GLY A 21 6.42 -33.89 2.55
CA GLY A 21 6.30 -34.18 3.97
C GLY A 21 5.29 -35.30 4.25
N GLU A 22 4.09 -35.23 3.64
CA GLU A 22 3.10 -36.30 3.77
C GLU A 22 3.57 -37.62 3.17
N VAL A 23 4.14 -37.58 1.97
CA VAL A 23 4.64 -38.79 1.28
C VAL A 23 5.71 -39.47 2.11
N LEU A 24 6.62 -38.71 2.72
CA LEU A 24 7.70 -39.24 3.55
C LEU A 24 7.16 -39.89 4.84
N ILE A 25 6.24 -39.22 5.54
CA ILE A 25 5.62 -39.75 6.77
C ILE A 25 4.83 -41.04 6.48
N LYS A 26 3.99 -41.03 5.43
CA LYS A 26 3.23 -42.21 5.01
C LYS A 26 4.14 -43.34 4.53
N GLY A 27 5.17 -42.99 3.76
CA GLY A 27 6.14 -43.94 3.23
C GLY A 27 6.90 -44.67 4.33
N GLU A 28 7.35 -43.97 5.37
CA GLU A 28 8.05 -44.62 6.49
C GLU A 28 7.12 -45.52 7.31
N ALA A 29 5.88 -45.12 7.55
CA ALA A 29 4.89 -45.98 8.21
C ALA A 29 4.68 -47.29 7.44
N GLU A 30 4.62 -47.22 6.11
CA GLU A 30 4.55 -48.39 5.23
C GLU A 30 5.81 -49.24 5.28
N ARG A 31 7.00 -48.62 5.39
CA ARG A 31 8.26 -49.36 5.50
C ARG A 31 8.32 -50.18 6.78
N ILE A 32 7.97 -49.56 7.91
CA ILE A 32 7.91 -50.22 9.22
C ILE A 32 6.87 -51.35 9.21
N ARG A 33 5.69 -51.13 8.60
CA ARG A 33 4.65 -52.15 8.45
C ARG A 33 5.13 -53.38 7.66
N LYS A 34 6.00 -53.17 6.66
CA LYS A 34 6.63 -54.25 5.88
C LYS A 34 7.80 -54.94 6.60
N GLY A 35 8.08 -54.59 7.87
CA GLY A 35 9.14 -55.18 8.67
C GLY A 35 10.54 -54.62 8.39
N MET A 36 10.66 -53.51 7.65
CA MET A 36 11.95 -52.86 7.44
C MET A 36 12.38 -52.07 8.69
N ALA A 37 13.70 -51.94 8.87
CA ALA A 37 14.25 -51.16 9.97
C ALA A 37 13.87 -49.66 9.83
N PRO A 38 13.52 -48.98 10.93
CA PRO A 38 13.21 -47.55 10.92
C PRO A 38 14.42 -46.69 10.51
N VAL A 39 14.15 -45.59 9.83
CA VAL A 39 15.16 -44.55 9.56
C VAL A 39 15.42 -43.76 10.84
N THR A 40 16.67 -43.69 11.26
CA THR A 40 17.07 -43.11 12.56
C THR A 40 17.71 -41.73 12.47
N ASN A 41 18.17 -41.30 11.30
CA ASN A 41 18.90 -40.05 11.13
C ASN A 41 18.40 -39.22 9.92
N PRO A 42 17.44 -38.31 10.11
CA PRO A 42 16.64 -38.09 11.33
C PRO A 42 15.56 -39.17 11.52
N THR A 43 15.05 -39.30 12.75
CA THR A 43 13.88 -40.15 13.00
C THR A 43 12.62 -39.55 12.39
N ILE A 44 11.69 -40.41 11.99
CA ILE A 44 10.40 -39.97 11.44
C ILE A 44 9.57 -39.14 12.41
N ALA A 45 9.75 -39.35 13.71
CA ALA A 45 9.12 -38.53 14.75
C ALA A 45 9.55 -37.06 14.67
N ILE A 46 10.84 -36.79 14.48
CA ILE A 46 11.36 -35.42 14.32
C ILE A 46 10.79 -34.78 13.04
N VAL A 47 10.75 -35.54 11.95
CA VAL A 47 10.20 -35.05 10.67
C VAL A 47 8.73 -34.71 10.82
N LYS A 48 7.95 -35.57 11.51
CA LYS A 48 6.52 -35.33 11.78
C LYS A 48 6.30 -34.04 12.59
N VAL A 49 7.05 -33.84 13.68
CA VAL A 49 6.94 -32.60 14.48
C VAL A 49 7.27 -31.36 13.64
N ARG A 50 8.32 -31.41 12.83
CA ARG A 50 8.69 -30.28 11.94
C ARG A 50 7.64 -30.03 10.87
N TYR A 51 7.05 -31.09 10.31
CA TYR A 51 5.98 -31.01 9.33
C TYR A 51 4.72 -30.34 9.91
N GLU A 52 4.32 -30.74 11.12
CA GLU A 52 3.17 -30.16 11.82
C GLU A 52 3.39 -28.67 12.13
N ASN A 53 4.56 -28.31 12.66
CA ASN A 53 4.91 -26.90 12.91
C ASN A 53 4.92 -26.06 11.63
N PHE A 54 5.41 -26.63 10.53
CA PHE A 54 5.38 -25.98 9.21
C PHE A 54 3.95 -25.75 8.74
N LEU A 55 3.08 -26.76 8.85
CA LEU A 55 1.68 -26.67 8.42
C LEU A 55 0.91 -25.62 9.22
N GLU A 56 1.13 -25.57 10.54
CA GLU A 56 0.57 -24.52 11.40
C GLU A 56 1.01 -23.13 10.94
N SER A 57 2.32 -22.93 10.78
CA SER A 57 2.89 -21.65 10.34
C SER A 57 2.38 -21.23 8.95
N PHE A 58 2.28 -22.18 8.03
CA PHE A 58 1.75 -21.97 6.69
C PHE A 58 0.29 -21.52 6.71
N ASN A 59 -0.56 -22.18 7.50
CA ASN A 59 -1.98 -21.84 7.62
C ASN A 59 -2.18 -20.49 8.29
N TYR A 60 -1.36 -20.18 9.31
CA TYR A 60 -1.36 -18.87 9.96
C TYR A 60 -1.02 -17.77 8.94
N GLN A 61 0.07 -17.94 8.18
CA GLN A 61 0.49 -16.97 7.17
C GLN A 61 -0.57 -16.79 6.08
N LYS A 62 -1.20 -17.87 5.62
CA LYS A 62 -2.29 -17.81 4.64
C LYS A 62 -3.50 -17.03 5.15
N THR A 63 -3.81 -17.17 6.44
CA THR A 63 -4.87 -16.40 7.11
C THR A 63 -4.54 -14.91 7.18
N LEU A 64 -3.29 -14.56 7.53
CA LEU A 64 -2.82 -13.17 7.53
C LEU A 64 -2.90 -12.54 6.14
N GLN A 65 -2.46 -13.25 5.10
CA GLN A 65 -2.56 -12.79 3.72
C GLN A 65 -4.00 -12.50 3.31
N LYS A 66 -4.93 -13.42 3.62
CA LYS A 66 -6.36 -13.23 3.33
C LYS A 66 -6.92 -11.99 4.03
N THR A 67 -6.59 -11.80 5.30
CA THR A 67 -7.03 -10.63 6.09
C THR A 67 -6.46 -9.34 5.50
N ASN A 68 -5.16 -9.31 5.19
CA ASN A 68 -4.50 -8.15 4.59
C ASN A 68 -5.17 -7.77 3.26
N THR A 69 -5.37 -8.72 2.35
CA THR A 69 -6.03 -8.46 1.06
C THR A 69 -7.45 -7.89 1.25
N ARG A 70 -8.23 -8.41 2.20
CA ARG A 70 -9.56 -7.87 2.51
C ARG A 70 -9.48 -6.43 3.01
N THR A 71 -8.67 -6.19 4.04
CA THR A 71 -8.53 -4.86 4.64
C THR A 71 -8.00 -3.83 3.64
N LEU A 72 -7.07 -4.24 2.76
CA LEU A 72 -6.58 -3.39 1.68
C LEU A 72 -7.70 -3.03 0.69
N GLY A 73 -8.57 -4.00 0.36
CA GLY A 73 -9.74 -3.76 -0.49
C GLY A 73 -10.73 -2.77 0.12
N ASP A 74 -11.02 -2.90 1.41
CA ASP A 74 -11.92 -1.98 2.13
C ASP A 74 -11.32 -0.58 2.26
N LEU A 75 -10.02 -0.51 2.57
CA LEU A 75 -9.28 0.76 2.63
C LEU A 75 -9.24 1.48 1.28
N SER A 76 -9.14 0.74 0.18
CA SER A 76 -9.22 1.31 -1.17
C SER A 76 -10.58 1.98 -1.45
N LYS A 77 -11.68 1.35 -1.02
CA LYS A 77 -13.03 1.94 -1.13
C LYS A 77 -13.17 3.20 -0.30
N LEU A 78 -12.72 3.16 0.96
CA LEU A 78 -12.75 4.32 1.86
C LEU A 78 -11.91 5.48 1.33
N ARG A 79 -10.75 5.20 0.73
CA ARG A 79 -9.93 6.23 0.07
C ARG A 79 -10.67 6.89 -1.07
N LYS A 80 -11.31 6.10 -1.93
CA LYS A 80 -12.11 6.65 -3.04
C LYS A 80 -13.22 7.57 -2.54
N GLU A 81 -13.95 7.16 -1.51
CA GLU A 81 -15.00 7.98 -0.90
C GLU A 81 -14.43 9.27 -0.28
N ALA A 82 -13.30 9.18 0.42
CA ALA A 82 -12.62 10.34 0.98
C ALA A 82 -12.14 11.31 -0.10
N ASP A 83 -11.55 10.81 -1.19
CA ASP A 83 -11.08 11.63 -2.31
C ASP A 83 -12.25 12.36 -3.00
N GLU A 84 -13.39 11.69 -3.18
CA GLU A 84 -14.62 12.29 -3.70
C GLU A 84 -15.15 13.38 -2.77
N LEU A 85 -15.13 13.16 -1.45
CA LEU A 85 -15.55 14.14 -0.46
C LEU A 85 -14.63 15.36 -0.44
N ILE A 86 -13.30 15.15 -0.42
CA ILE A 86 -12.30 16.23 -0.46
C ILE A 86 -12.51 17.08 -1.72
N THR A 87 -12.69 16.44 -2.87
CA THR A 87 -12.94 17.13 -4.14
C THR A 87 -14.23 17.95 -4.08
N ARG A 88 -15.29 17.40 -3.48
CA ARG A 88 -16.57 18.11 -3.32
C ARG A 88 -16.42 19.35 -2.45
N ILE A 89 -15.79 19.22 -1.29
CA ILE A 89 -15.55 20.32 -0.36
C ILE A 89 -14.70 21.40 -1.04
N TRP A 90 -13.63 21.01 -1.72
CA TRP A 90 -12.79 21.95 -2.47
C TRP A 90 -13.61 22.76 -3.47
N ASN A 91 -14.42 22.09 -4.29
CA ASN A 91 -15.25 22.74 -5.30
C ASN A 91 -16.30 23.67 -4.67
N GLU A 92 -16.90 23.27 -3.55
CA GLU A 92 -17.91 24.08 -2.84
C GLU A 92 -17.29 25.38 -2.27
N VAL A 93 -16.12 25.28 -1.64
CA VAL A 93 -15.39 26.44 -1.11
C VAL A 93 -14.97 27.36 -2.24
N GLU A 94 -14.38 26.83 -3.31
CA GLU A 94 -13.93 27.61 -4.47
C GLU A 94 -15.09 28.32 -5.18
N ASN A 95 -16.25 27.67 -5.31
CA ASN A 95 -17.44 28.27 -5.89
C ASN A 95 -18.02 29.38 -5.01
N THR A 96 -18.02 29.19 -3.69
CA THR A 96 -18.53 30.19 -2.73
C THR A 96 -17.74 31.49 -2.81
N PHE A 97 -16.43 31.40 -3.02
CA PHE A 97 -15.55 32.57 -3.08
C PHE A 97 -15.18 33.00 -4.51
N ASN A 98 -15.87 32.48 -5.53
CA ASN A 98 -15.52 32.71 -6.94
C ASN A 98 -15.66 34.17 -7.38
N ASP A 99 -16.53 34.94 -6.74
CA ASP A 99 -16.76 36.35 -7.07
C ASP A 99 -15.76 37.30 -6.39
N PHE A 100 -14.89 36.79 -5.50
CA PHE A 100 -13.91 37.61 -4.80
C PHE A 100 -12.57 37.68 -5.56
N PRO A 101 -11.78 38.77 -5.39
CA PRO A 101 -10.41 38.83 -5.88
C PRO A 101 -9.56 37.68 -5.33
N ASP A 102 -8.62 37.19 -6.15
CA ASP A 102 -7.77 36.02 -5.86
C ASP A 102 -7.13 36.02 -4.47
N ASP A 103 -6.64 37.17 -4.00
CA ASP A 103 -5.98 37.28 -2.69
C ASP A 103 -6.97 37.01 -1.55
N LEU A 104 -8.15 37.63 -1.63
CA LEU A 104 -9.20 37.49 -0.62
C LEU A 104 -9.86 36.10 -0.69
N LYS A 105 -10.05 35.57 -1.91
CA LYS A 105 -10.53 34.21 -2.14
C LYS A 105 -9.63 33.18 -1.46
N ARG A 106 -8.30 33.31 -1.62
CA ARG A 106 -7.32 32.43 -0.98
C ARG A 106 -7.29 32.60 0.53
N GLU A 107 -7.41 33.83 1.03
CA GLU A 107 -7.47 34.10 2.47
C GLU A 107 -8.68 33.42 3.12
N ARG A 108 -9.87 33.62 2.55
CA ARG A 108 -11.12 33.02 3.05
C ARG A 108 -11.13 31.50 2.94
N SER A 109 -10.61 30.95 1.85
CA SER A 109 -10.56 29.50 1.66
C SER A 109 -9.60 28.80 2.63
N LYS A 110 -8.56 29.50 3.13
CA LYS A 110 -7.68 28.97 4.19
C LYS A 110 -8.42 28.73 5.52
N GLU A 111 -9.48 29.50 5.82
CA GLU A 111 -10.30 29.28 7.01
C GLU A 111 -10.97 27.89 7.00
N TYR A 112 -11.22 27.32 5.82
CA TYR A 112 -11.77 25.99 5.61
C TYR A 112 -10.69 24.89 5.50
N GLY A 113 -9.42 25.24 5.72
CA GLY A 113 -8.29 24.31 5.69
C GLY A 113 -7.67 24.09 4.29
N LEU A 114 -8.07 24.86 3.26
CA LEU A 114 -7.40 24.80 1.97
C LEU A 114 -6.03 25.47 2.04
N VAL A 115 -4.99 24.75 1.61
CA VAL A 115 -3.62 25.26 1.55
C VAL A 115 -3.20 25.44 0.10
N TYR A 116 -2.95 26.69 -0.28
CA TYR A 116 -2.45 27.03 -1.61
C TYR A 116 -0.92 27.00 -1.63
N VAL A 117 -0.36 26.27 -2.60
CA VAL A 117 1.09 26.19 -2.82
C VAL A 117 1.43 26.89 -4.13
N TYR A 118 2.25 27.93 -4.05
CA TYR A 118 2.71 28.68 -5.22
C TYR A 118 3.75 27.89 -6.02
N ARG A 119 3.65 27.94 -7.35
CA ARG A 119 4.70 27.41 -8.23
C ARG A 119 5.84 28.43 -8.38
N LYS A 120 7.05 27.96 -8.67
CA LYS A 120 8.26 28.81 -8.83
C LYS A 120 8.09 29.98 -9.81
N ASN A 121 7.22 29.83 -10.81
CA ASN A 121 6.94 30.87 -11.81
C ASN A 121 5.89 31.89 -11.35
N GLU A 122 5.00 31.52 -10.44
CA GLU A 122 3.95 32.40 -9.87
C GLU A 122 4.54 33.33 -8.80
N ILE A 123 5.54 32.85 -8.06
CA ILE A 123 6.26 33.63 -7.03
C ILE A 123 6.92 34.88 -7.64
N ARG A 124 7.43 34.80 -8.88
CA ARG A 124 8.04 35.96 -9.57
C ARG A 124 7.01 37.04 -9.90
N ASN A 125 5.80 36.66 -10.29
CA ASN A 125 4.74 37.61 -10.64
C ASN A 125 4.18 38.33 -9.40
N ILE A 126 4.12 37.65 -8.26
CA ILE A 126 3.68 38.24 -6.98
C ILE A 126 4.67 39.32 -6.50
N HIS A 127 5.98 39.05 -6.57
CA HIS A 127 7.01 40.04 -6.25
C HIS A 127 7.08 41.23 -7.23
N ILE A 128 6.49 41.12 -8.42
CA ILE A 128 6.37 42.22 -9.38
C ILE A 128 5.14 43.08 -9.06
N LEU A 129 4.02 42.47 -8.65
CA LEU A 129 2.78 43.15 -8.26
C LEU A 129 2.93 44.00 -6.98
N GLU A 130 3.73 43.55 -6.01
CA GLU A 130 4.04 44.34 -4.80
C GLU A 130 4.91 45.58 -5.09
N LYS A 131 5.47 45.71 -6.30
CA LYS A 131 6.46 46.72 -6.65
C LYS A 131 5.95 47.90 -7.48
N GLU A 132 4.68 47.92 -7.90
CA GLU A 132 4.12 49.10 -8.57
C GLU A 132 3.42 50.05 -7.58
N PRO A 133 4.02 51.21 -7.23
CA PRO A 133 3.32 52.24 -6.49
C PRO A 133 2.30 52.96 -7.38
N VAL A 134 1.10 53.18 -6.85
CA VAL A 134 0.07 54.07 -7.42
C VAL A 134 0.67 55.47 -7.56
N SER A 135 1.05 55.86 -8.78
CA SER A 135 1.47 57.23 -9.09
C SER A 135 0.24 58.12 -9.26
N ASP A 136 0.02 59.00 -8.29
CA ASP A 136 -0.96 60.08 -8.35
C ASP A 136 -0.81 60.90 -9.64
N LYS A 137 -1.90 61.03 -10.40
CA LYS A 137 -1.97 61.98 -11.52
C LYS A 137 -2.14 63.38 -10.96
N VAL A 138 -1.03 64.09 -10.71
CA VAL A 138 -1.08 65.53 -10.44
C VAL A 138 -1.01 66.27 -11.78
N VAL A 139 -2.17 66.80 -12.17
CA VAL A 139 -2.33 67.80 -13.23
C VAL A 139 -1.56 69.06 -12.81
N SER A 140 -0.60 69.51 -13.61
CA SER A 140 -0.01 70.85 -13.47
C SER A 140 0.09 71.51 -14.84
N THR A 141 -0.75 72.54 -15.00
CA THR A 141 -0.79 73.56 -16.04
C THR A 141 0.48 74.44 -16.01
N ASN A 142 1.03 74.77 -17.19
CA ASN A 142 2.11 75.76 -17.34
C ASN A 142 1.56 77.12 -17.83
N PRO A 143 2.04 78.24 -17.23
CA PRO A 143 2.35 79.48 -17.94
C PRO A 143 3.83 79.88 -17.68
N LEU A 144 4.63 80.55 -18.52
CA LEU A 144 4.51 81.31 -19.77
C LEU A 144 5.68 80.91 -20.69
#